data_AF-A0A149VGG8-F1
#
_entry.id   AF-A0A149VGG8-F1
#
_cell.length_a   1.000
_cell.length_b   1.000
_cell.length_c   1.000
_cell.angle_alpha   90.00
_cell.angle_beta   90.00
_cell.angle_gamma   90.00
#
_symmetry.space_group_name_H-M   'P 1'
#
loop_
_entity.id
_entity.type
_entity.pdbx_description
1 polymer ?
#
loop_
_entity_poly.entity_id
_entity_poly.type
_entity_poly.pdbx_seq_one_letter_code
_entity_poly.pdbx_strand_id
1 'polypeptide(L)'
;MLFRSVLLACAVLPFSANICLAQTTDEQKTAHIFTALQSDPARLALFMRQFPKGADLHNHMVGAIYAESYLKWAAQDGACVALDHGQILSHGCTGHTKGEVPAAALSADPDAENSMIDALSMRDFVPTANDRSGHDHFFITFSRFFPITQKHAGDSLAEVKDRAAQDHVQYVELMISPGLGGLISAGMTHPLKGEDYAQAEQALKPLLPKLVADVRHETDDMERQAQQVLQCGTPQAHPGCGVKVRYLYQTLRTFQPSVVFAQLYAGYEVVRTDARFVGVNIVAPEDNVIAMRDYDQHMRMFQALNAQYPDVKLSLHAGELTPGLVPPEGLTHHIRSAVEIANARR
;
A
#
# COMPACT_ATOMS: atom_id res chain seq x y z
N MET A 1 59.06 -76.81 -36.64
CA MET A 1 57.63 -77.18 -36.63
C MET A 1 57.09 -76.90 -35.23
N LEU A 2 56.27 -75.87 -35.05
CA LEU A 2 55.54 -75.62 -33.80
C LEU A 2 54.23 -74.89 -34.14
N PHE A 3 53.13 -75.49 -33.73
CA PHE A 3 51.74 -75.06 -33.92
C PHE A 3 51.47 -73.72 -33.22
N ARG A 4 50.71 -72.83 -33.89
CA ARG A 4 50.12 -71.63 -33.30
C ARG A 4 48.75 -71.97 -32.71
N SER A 5 48.57 -71.75 -31.41
CA SER A 5 47.26 -71.76 -30.74
C SER A 5 46.83 -70.31 -30.50
N VAL A 6 45.65 -69.94 -31.00
CA VAL A 6 45.02 -68.63 -30.79
C VAL A 6 44.12 -68.71 -29.56
N LEU A 7 44.42 -67.91 -28.53
CA LEU A 7 43.58 -67.72 -27.34
C LEU A 7 42.73 -66.46 -27.55
N LEU A 8 41.41 -66.64 -27.60
CA LEU A 8 40.40 -65.59 -27.67
C LEU A 8 40.21 -65.00 -26.26
N ALA A 9 40.65 -63.77 -26.03
CA ALA A 9 40.42 -63.06 -24.78
C ALA A 9 39.10 -62.26 -24.85
N CYS A 10 38.07 -62.71 -24.13
CA CYS A 10 36.85 -61.93 -23.91
C CYS A 10 37.15 -60.80 -22.92
N ALA A 11 37.17 -59.56 -23.41
CA ALA A 11 37.23 -58.37 -22.57
C ALA A 11 35.84 -58.07 -22.00
N VAL A 12 35.67 -58.29 -20.69
CA VAL A 12 34.51 -57.79 -19.93
C VAL A 12 34.81 -56.34 -19.55
N LEU A 13 34.18 -55.39 -20.25
CA LEU A 13 34.23 -53.98 -19.91
C LEU A 13 33.29 -53.72 -18.70
N PRO A 14 33.78 -53.23 -17.55
CA PRO A 14 32.92 -52.81 -16.47
C PRO A 14 32.24 -51.49 -16.86
N PHE A 15 30.92 -51.55 -17.12
CA PHE A 15 30.11 -50.35 -17.25
C PHE A 15 29.91 -49.76 -15.85
N SER A 16 30.70 -48.74 -15.50
CA SER A 16 30.46 -47.92 -14.32
C SER A 16 29.18 -47.10 -14.54
N ALA A 17 28.05 -47.62 -14.06
CA ALA A 17 26.83 -46.83 -13.93
C ALA A 17 27.04 -45.79 -12.84
N ASN A 18 27.58 -44.63 -13.20
CA ASN A 18 27.52 -43.44 -12.37
C ASN A 18 26.05 -43.01 -12.31
N ILE A 19 25.33 -43.47 -11.29
CA ILE A 19 24.02 -42.93 -10.94
C ILE A 19 24.28 -41.52 -10.42
N CYS A 20 24.23 -40.55 -11.33
CA CYS A 20 24.23 -39.14 -10.98
C CYS A 20 22.88 -38.87 -10.30
N LEU A 21 22.84 -38.93 -8.97
CA LEU A 21 21.71 -38.42 -8.21
C LEU A 21 21.65 -36.92 -8.47
N ALA A 22 20.76 -36.50 -9.37
CA ALA A 22 20.48 -35.10 -9.59
C ALA A 22 20.09 -34.48 -8.24
N GLN A 23 20.96 -33.65 -7.68
CA GLN A 23 20.60 -32.83 -6.53
C GLN A 23 19.44 -31.95 -6.98
N THR A 24 18.25 -32.16 -6.41
CA THR A 24 17.15 -31.24 -6.61
C THR A 24 17.60 -29.88 -6.09
N THR A 25 17.42 -28.84 -6.92
CA THR A 25 17.78 -27.49 -6.50
C THR A 25 16.95 -27.10 -5.27
N ASP A 26 17.42 -26.18 -4.45
CA ASP A 26 16.70 -25.81 -3.23
C ASP A 26 15.31 -25.22 -3.54
N GLU A 27 15.14 -24.61 -4.72
CA GLU A 27 13.84 -24.18 -5.25
C GLU A 27 12.92 -25.38 -5.52
N GLN A 28 13.43 -26.46 -6.13
CA GLN A 28 12.65 -27.68 -6.39
C GLN A 28 12.22 -28.35 -5.08
N LYS A 29 13.11 -28.42 -4.07
CA LYS A 29 12.75 -28.95 -2.75
C LYS A 29 11.67 -28.12 -2.09
N THR A 30 11.82 -26.80 -2.11
CA THR A 30 10.84 -25.85 -1.55
C THR A 30 9.49 -25.98 -2.26
N ALA A 31 9.48 -26.08 -3.58
CA ALA A 31 8.28 -26.31 -4.37
C ALA A 31 7.58 -27.63 -4.00
N HIS A 32 8.34 -28.72 -3.85
CA HIS A 32 7.79 -30.01 -3.40
C HIS A 32 7.17 -29.93 -2.01
N ILE A 33 7.82 -29.24 -1.06
CA ILE A 33 7.27 -29.02 0.28
C ILE A 33 5.97 -28.20 0.17
N PHE A 34 5.97 -27.10 -0.56
CA PHE A 34 4.76 -26.29 -0.76
C PHE A 34 3.61 -27.11 -1.34
N THR A 35 3.85 -27.88 -2.42
CA THR A 35 2.82 -28.73 -3.03
C THR A 35 2.28 -29.78 -2.05
N ALA A 36 3.12 -30.34 -1.18
CA ALA A 36 2.68 -31.30 -0.17
C ALA A 36 1.86 -30.65 0.96
N LEU A 37 2.07 -29.36 1.23
CA LEU A 37 1.41 -28.63 2.31
C LEU A 37 0.21 -27.81 1.86
N GLN A 38 0.03 -27.54 0.56
CA GLN A 38 -0.98 -26.60 0.06
C GLN A 38 -2.43 -26.94 0.47
N SER A 39 -2.72 -28.20 0.78
CA SER A 39 -4.04 -28.67 1.25
C SER A 39 -4.16 -28.83 2.77
N ASP A 40 -3.12 -28.49 3.53
CA ASP A 40 -3.10 -28.48 5.01
C ASP A 40 -2.90 -27.03 5.48
N PRO A 41 -3.98 -26.28 5.75
CA PRO A 41 -3.90 -24.86 6.09
C PRO A 41 -3.01 -24.56 7.30
N ALA A 42 -2.98 -25.44 8.30
CA ALA A 42 -2.20 -25.23 9.52
C ALA A 42 -0.70 -25.33 9.22
N ARG A 43 -0.28 -26.38 8.51
CA ARG A 43 1.14 -26.54 8.12
C ARG A 43 1.55 -25.55 7.05
N LEU A 44 0.66 -25.22 6.11
CA LEU A 44 0.88 -24.20 5.11
C LEU A 44 1.14 -22.84 5.76
N ALA A 45 0.35 -22.45 6.77
CA ALA A 45 0.56 -21.20 7.48
C ALA A 45 1.94 -21.12 8.17
N LEU A 46 2.38 -22.21 8.81
CA LEU A 46 3.72 -22.28 9.41
C LEU A 46 4.83 -22.17 8.36
N PHE A 47 4.67 -22.84 7.22
CA PHE A 47 5.60 -22.76 6.09
C PHE A 47 5.66 -21.33 5.53
N MET A 48 4.51 -20.71 5.26
CA MET A 48 4.43 -19.36 4.66
C MET A 48 4.94 -18.26 5.58
N ARG A 49 4.86 -18.43 6.92
CA ARG A 49 5.47 -17.50 7.89
C ARG A 49 7.00 -17.44 7.78
N GLN A 50 7.64 -18.56 7.44
CA GLN A 50 9.09 -18.66 7.25
C GLN A 50 9.52 -18.40 5.80
N PHE A 51 8.58 -18.38 4.86
CA PHE A 51 8.87 -18.24 3.44
C PHE A 51 9.40 -16.83 3.12
N PRO A 52 10.55 -16.70 2.42
CA PRO A 52 11.07 -15.40 2.01
C PRO A 52 10.19 -14.83 0.89
N LYS A 53 9.35 -13.86 1.23
CA LYS A 53 8.33 -13.31 0.32
C LYS A 53 8.86 -12.27 -0.66
N GLY A 54 10.10 -11.83 -0.48
CA GLY A 54 10.75 -10.90 -1.39
C GLY A 54 10.19 -9.48 -1.23
N ALA A 55 9.19 -9.13 -2.04
CA ALA A 55 8.69 -7.76 -2.15
C ALA A 55 7.17 -7.66 -1.99
N ASP A 56 6.71 -6.65 -1.25
CA ASP A 56 5.33 -6.15 -1.27
C ASP A 56 5.27 -4.89 -2.16
N LEU A 57 4.49 -4.96 -3.24
CA LEU A 57 4.46 -3.91 -4.27
C LEU A 57 3.15 -3.12 -4.32
N HIS A 58 2.17 -3.45 -3.45
CA HIS A 58 0.86 -2.80 -3.45
C HIS A 58 0.34 -2.69 -2.02
N ASN A 59 0.78 -1.62 -1.33
CA ASN A 59 0.46 -1.45 0.07
C ASN A 59 0.17 0.02 0.40
N HIS A 60 -1.01 0.30 0.95
CA HIS A 60 -1.34 1.61 1.50
C HIS A 60 -0.86 1.68 2.93
N MET A 61 0.12 2.55 3.20
CA MET A 61 0.76 2.61 4.52
C MET A 61 -0.27 2.79 5.65
N VAL A 62 -1.24 3.70 5.48
CA VAL A 62 -2.27 3.98 6.50
C VAL A 62 -3.23 2.81 6.74
N GLY A 63 -3.41 1.92 5.77
CA GLY A 63 -4.24 0.71 5.89
C GLY A 63 -3.48 -0.52 6.40
N ALA A 64 -2.15 -0.44 6.50
CA ALA A 64 -1.29 -1.53 6.98
C ALA A 64 -1.00 -1.49 8.48
N ILE A 65 -1.60 -0.52 9.18
CA ILE A 65 -1.41 -0.31 10.62
C ILE A 65 -2.56 -0.96 11.37
N TYR A 66 -2.23 -1.59 12.50
CA TYR A 66 -3.23 -2.19 13.37
C TYR A 66 -4.08 -1.10 14.05
N ALA A 67 -5.38 -1.35 14.17
CA ALA A 67 -6.28 -0.47 14.89
C ALA A 67 -5.80 -0.24 16.35
N GLU A 68 -5.26 -1.27 16.98
CA GLU A 68 -4.65 -1.22 18.31
C GLU A 68 -3.50 -0.20 18.37
N SER A 69 -2.68 -0.10 17.33
CA SER A 69 -1.60 0.89 17.26
C SER A 69 -2.16 2.31 17.17
N TYR A 70 -3.17 2.53 16.33
CA TYR A 70 -3.84 3.83 16.26
C TYR A 70 -4.50 4.24 17.58
N LEU A 71 -5.16 3.31 18.27
CA LEU A 71 -5.77 3.56 19.59
C LEU A 71 -4.71 3.84 20.67
N LYS A 72 -3.59 3.12 20.65
CA LYS A 72 -2.45 3.38 21.52
C LYS A 72 -1.88 4.79 21.31
N TRP A 73 -1.69 5.20 20.06
CA TRP A 73 -1.21 6.55 19.74
C TRP A 73 -2.22 7.64 20.13
N ALA A 74 -3.52 7.40 19.88
CA ALA A 74 -4.58 8.28 20.35
C ALA A 74 -4.55 8.45 21.88
N ALA A 75 -4.32 7.38 22.63
CA ALA A 75 -4.16 7.42 24.09
C ALA A 75 -2.94 8.25 24.52
N GLN A 76 -1.79 8.08 23.85
CA GLN A 76 -0.57 8.84 24.12
C GLN A 76 -0.75 10.34 23.85
N ASP A 77 -1.54 10.66 22.84
CA ASP A 77 -1.84 12.03 22.44
C ASP A 77 -2.92 12.71 23.27
N GLY A 78 -3.56 11.98 24.20
CA GLY A 78 -4.69 12.48 24.97
C GLY A 78 -5.93 12.73 24.13
N ALA A 79 -6.04 12.07 22.98
CA ALA A 79 -7.20 12.16 22.10
C ALA A 79 -8.43 11.49 22.73
N CYS A 80 -9.61 11.93 22.29
CA CYS A 80 -10.88 11.32 22.62
C CYS A 80 -11.29 10.31 21.53
N VAL A 81 -12.11 9.32 21.89
CA VAL A 81 -12.80 8.47 20.92
C VAL A 81 -14.32 8.60 21.10
N ALA A 82 -15.05 8.59 19.98
CA ALA A 82 -16.51 8.54 19.96
C ALA A 82 -16.95 7.09 19.73
N LEU A 83 -17.43 6.41 20.77
CA LEU A 83 -17.77 4.98 20.74
C LEU A 83 -18.98 4.67 19.85
N ASP A 84 -19.92 5.60 19.74
CA ASP A 84 -21.12 5.48 18.90
C ASP A 84 -20.81 5.59 17.40
N HIS A 85 -19.76 6.32 17.05
CA HIS A 85 -19.29 6.49 15.67
C HIS A 85 -18.08 5.61 15.33
N GLY A 86 -17.47 4.97 16.34
CA GLY A 86 -16.26 4.15 16.18
C GLY A 86 -15.06 4.97 15.71
N GLN A 87 -14.93 6.22 16.16
CA GLN A 87 -14.01 7.21 15.59
C GLN A 87 -13.02 7.75 16.62
N ILE A 88 -11.76 7.91 16.20
CA ILE A 88 -10.75 8.71 16.91
C ILE A 88 -10.96 10.18 16.57
N LEU A 89 -11.03 11.04 17.58
CA LEU A 89 -11.28 12.47 17.40
C LEU A 89 -9.96 13.26 17.35
N SER A 90 -9.98 14.41 16.66
CA SER A 90 -8.83 15.31 16.56
C SER A 90 -8.59 16.15 17.82
N HIS A 91 -9.39 15.96 18.86
CA HIS A 91 -9.34 16.69 20.12
C HIS A 91 -9.44 15.75 21.32
N GLY A 92 -9.01 16.23 22.48
CA GLY A 92 -9.25 15.55 23.77
C GLY A 92 -10.70 15.68 24.22
N CYS A 93 -11.10 14.87 25.21
CA CYS A 93 -12.48 14.88 25.69
C CYS A 93 -12.78 16.14 26.50
N THR A 94 -13.92 16.77 26.25
CA THR A 94 -14.38 17.95 27.00
C THR A 94 -15.27 17.60 28.18
N GLY A 95 -15.72 16.34 28.28
CA GLY A 95 -16.63 15.86 29.32
C GLY A 95 -18.10 16.24 29.11
N HIS A 96 -18.42 16.93 28.01
CA HIS A 96 -19.79 17.41 27.72
C HIS A 96 -20.53 16.57 26.67
N THR A 97 -19.81 15.79 25.84
CA THR A 97 -20.41 14.93 24.83
C THR A 97 -20.62 13.53 25.39
N LYS A 98 -21.87 13.03 25.31
CA LYS A 98 -22.17 11.64 25.67
C LYS A 98 -21.61 10.69 24.60
N GLY A 99 -20.97 9.60 25.01
CA GLY A 99 -20.39 8.61 24.08
C GLY A 99 -18.92 8.86 23.73
N GLU A 100 -18.39 10.02 24.13
CA GLU A 100 -16.97 10.34 24.05
C GLU A 100 -16.24 9.86 25.31
N VAL A 101 -15.16 9.09 25.13
CA VAL A 101 -14.29 8.62 26.21
C VAL A 101 -12.82 8.89 25.89
N PRO A 102 -11.96 9.17 26.89
CA PRO A 102 -10.53 9.32 26.64
C PRO A 102 -9.97 8.03 26.04
N ALA A 103 -9.18 8.11 24.97
CA ALA A 103 -8.59 6.92 24.35
C ALA A 103 -7.77 6.09 25.36
N ALA A 104 -7.10 6.76 26.30
CA ALA A 104 -6.36 6.10 27.38
C ALA A 104 -7.24 5.26 28.34
N ALA A 105 -8.54 5.53 28.41
CA ALA A 105 -9.47 4.77 29.25
C ALA A 105 -9.90 3.43 28.62
N LEU A 106 -9.68 3.22 27.31
CA LEU A 106 -10.09 2.00 26.61
C LEU A 106 -9.45 0.74 27.20
N SER A 107 -8.18 0.82 27.61
CA SER A 107 -7.46 -0.33 28.22
C SER A 107 -8.09 -0.88 29.51
N ALA A 108 -8.97 -0.10 30.16
CA ALA A 108 -9.72 -0.53 31.34
C ALA A 108 -11.13 -1.05 31.02
N ASP A 109 -11.55 -1.00 29.76
CA ASP A 109 -12.87 -1.41 29.26
C ASP A 109 -12.70 -2.26 27.97
N PRO A 110 -12.55 -3.59 28.12
CA PRO A 110 -12.32 -4.48 26.99
C PRO A 110 -13.44 -4.47 25.94
N ASP A 111 -14.69 -4.18 26.35
CA ASP A 111 -15.81 -4.13 25.40
C ASP A 111 -15.72 -2.86 24.55
N ALA A 112 -15.41 -1.71 25.16
CA ALA A 112 -15.18 -0.47 24.43
C ALA A 112 -13.94 -0.54 23.53
N GLU A 113 -12.84 -1.13 24.02
CA GLU A 113 -11.62 -1.33 23.22
C GLU A 113 -11.89 -2.22 22.00
N ASN A 114 -12.56 -3.36 22.18
CA ASN A 114 -12.89 -4.25 21.06
C ASN A 114 -13.85 -3.59 20.06
N SER A 115 -14.87 -2.87 20.54
CA SER A 115 -15.78 -2.11 19.67
C SER A 115 -15.03 -1.12 18.78
N MET A 116 -14.04 -0.42 19.34
CA MET A 116 -13.19 0.50 18.58
C MET A 116 -12.29 -0.24 17.59
N ILE A 117 -11.68 -1.37 17.98
CA ILE A 117 -10.85 -2.17 17.04
C ILE A 117 -11.69 -2.68 15.87
N ASP A 118 -12.90 -3.18 16.13
CA ASP A 118 -13.81 -3.68 15.10
C ASP A 118 -14.31 -2.53 14.20
N ALA A 119 -14.49 -1.31 14.73
CA ALA A 119 -14.86 -0.16 13.92
C ALA A 119 -13.71 0.40 13.06
N LEU A 120 -12.46 0.14 13.44
CA LEU A 120 -11.25 0.64 12.78
C LEU A 120 -10.57 -0.44 11.91
N SER A 121 -11.17 -1.62 11.74
CA SER A 121 -10.59 -2.74 10.99
C SER A 121 -11.66 -3.62 10.38
N MET A 122 -11.30 -4.59 9.53
CA MET A 122 -12.23 -5.62 9.06
C MET A 122 -12.43 -6.77 10.07
N ARG A 123 -11.85 -6.67 11.29
CA ARG A 123 -11.93 -7.72 12.30
C ARG A 123 -13.38 -7.95 12.69
N ASP A 124 -13.79 -9.21 12.65
CA ASP A 124 -15.14 -9.65 13.03
C ASP A 124 -16.30 -8.91 12.35
N PHE A 125 -16.05 -8.31 11.17
CA PHE A 125 -17.10 -7.62 10.43
C PHE A 125 -18.24 -8.56 10.07
N VAL A 126 -19.44 -8.22 10.54
CA VAL A 126 -20.71 -8.85 10.18
C VAL A 126 -21.67 -7.74 9.76
N PRO A 127 -22.29 -7.81 8.56
CA PRO A 127 -23.25 -6.82 8.12
C PRO A 127 -24.39 -6.61 9.12
N THR A 128 -24.69 -5.35 9.44
CA THR A 128 -25.79 -4.93 10.30
C THR A 128 -26.78 -4.04 9.55
N ALA A 129 -27.90 -3.68 10.18
CA ALA A 129 -28.88 -2.77 9.58
C ALA A 129 -28.31 -1.37 9.25
N ASN A 130 -27.28 -0.94 9.97
CA ASN A 130 -26.64 0.38 9.84
C ASN A 130 -25.25 0.30 9.19
N ASP A 131 -24.72 -0.90 8.95
CA ASP A 131 -23.41 -1.14 8.34
C ASP A 131 -23.50 -2.40 7.46
N ARG A 132 -24.04 -2.23 6.25
CA ARG A 132 -24.60 -3.33 5.45
C ARG A 132 -23.60 -3.99 4.51
N SER A 133 -22.44 -3.38 4.29
CA SER A 133 -21.52 -3.77 3.23
C SER A 133 -20.09 -3.73 3.74
N GLY A 134 -19.34 -4.81 3.53
CA GLY A 134 -17.91 -4.82 3.84
C GLY A 134 -17.13 -3.76 3.05
N HIS A 135 -17.63 -3.37 1.88
CA HIS A 135 -17.08 -2.26 1.09
C HIS A 135 -17.24 -0.91 1.81
N ASP A 136 -18.45 -0.59 2.28
CA ASP A 136 -18.71 0.68 2.98
C ASP A 136 -17.98 0.71 4.32
N HIS A 137 -17.98 -0.42 5.03
CA HIS A 137 -17.23 -0.59 6.26
C HIS A 137 -15.74 -0.34 6.06
N PHE A 138 -15.14 -0.99 5.04
CA PHE A 138 -13.74 -0.79 4.69
C PHE A 138 -13.42 0.69 4.43
N PHE A 139 -14.19 1.36 3.58
CA PHE A 139 -13.88 2.74 3.20
C PHE A 139 -14.18 3.78 4.29
N ILE A 140 -15.17 3.55 5.17
CA ILE A 140 -15.43 4.47 6.28
C ILE A 140 -14.33 4.38 7.37
N THR A 141 -13.63 3.25 7.51
CA THR A 141 -12.55 3.10 8.51
C THR A 141 -11.50 4.21 8.39
N PHE A 142 -11.13 4.59 7.16
CA PHE A 142 -10.10 5.59 6.92
C PHE A 142 -10.44 6.94 7.54
N SER A 143 -11.71 7.38 7.49
CA SER A 143 -12.11 8.65 8.13
C SER A 143 -12.13 8.54 9.66
N ARG A 144 -12.41 7.34 10.20
CA ARG A 144 -12.48 7.08 11.63
C ARG A 144 -11.11 7.18 12.32
N PHE A 145 -10.02 6.77 11.66
CA PHE A 145 -8.66 6.92 12.21
C PHE A 145 -7.86 8.08 11.60
N PHE A 146 -8.33 8.72 10.52
CA PHE A 146 -7.60 9.82 9.86
C PHE A 146 -6.98 10.86 10.81
N PRO A 147 -7.67 11.33 11.87
CA PRO A 147 -7.16 12.39 12.75
C PRO A 147 -5.81 12.10 13.42
N ILE A 148 -5.44 10.83 13.62
CA ILE A 148 -4.18 10.45 14.28
C ILE A 148 -3.04 10.17 13.28
N THR A 149 -3.37 9.95 12.00
CA THR A 149 -2.43 9.41 11.01
C THR A 149 -1.23 10.33 10.72
N GLN A 150 -1.46 11.64 10.55
CA GLN A 150 -0.39 12.55 10.12
C GLN A 150 0.73 12.65 11.17
N LYS A 151 0.35 12.81 12.45
CA LYS A 151 1.32 12.93 13.55
C LYS A 151 2.10 11.62 13.80
N HIS A 152 1.51 10.49 13.44
CA HIS A 152 2.09 9.16 13.59
C HIS A 152 2.52 8.52 12.26
N ALA A 153 2.82 9.34 11.24
CA ALA A 153 3.30 8.82 9.96
C ALA A 153 4.61 8.04 10.12
N GLY A 154 5.54 8.53 10.95
CA GLY A 154 6.79 7.84 11.23
C GLY A 154 6.63 6.57 12.06
N ASP A 155 5.72 6.56 13.04
CA ASP A 155 5.38 5.34 13.77
C ASP A 155 4.73 4.29 12.84
N SER A 156 3.87 4.73 11.93
CA SER A 156 3.25 3.90 10.90
C SER A 156 4.31 3.24 10.00
N LEU A 157 5.25 4.04 9.49
CA LEU A 157 6.34 3.52 8.67
C LEU A 157 7.24 2.55 9.45
N ALA A 158 7.51 2.82 10.73
CA ALA A 158 8.26 1.90 11.59
C ALA A 158 7.53 0.56 11.74
N GLU A 159 6.23 0.59 12.05
CA GLU A 159 5.44 -0.63 12.21
C GLU A 159 5.38 -1.45 10.92
N VAL A 160 5.15 -0.83 9.77
CA VAL A 160 5.15 -1.52 8.47
C VAL A 160 6.49 -2.22 8.22
N LYS A 161 7.61 -1.53 8.49
CA LYS A 161 8.95 -2.09 8.30
C LYS A 161 9.23 -3.26 9.24
N ASP A 162 8.85 -3.16 10.51
CA ASP A 162 9.03 -4.25 11.48
C ASP A 162 8.18 -5.47 11.13
N ARG A 163 6.93 -5.25 10.71
CA ARG A 163 6.05 -6.34 10.25
C ARG A 163 6.57 -6.99 8.98
N ALA A 164 7.04 -6.21 8.01
CA ALA A 164 7.67 -6.72 6.80
C ALA A 164 8.90 -7.59 7.13
N ALA A 165 9.76 -7.16 8.07
CA ALA A 165 10.90 -7.95 8.51
C ALA A 165 10.48 -9.27 9.18
N GLN A 166 9.48 -9.22 10.07
CA GLN A 166 8.94 -10.41 10.73
C GLN A 166 8.32 -11.40 9.74
N ASP A 167 7.78 -10.89 8.63
CA ASP A 167 7.17 -11.69 7.57
C ASP A 167 8.14 -12.00 6.42
N HIS A 168 9.45 -11.80 6.61
CA HIS A 168 10.49 -12.08 5.61
C HIS A 168 10.27 -11.37 4.26
N VAL A 169 9.67 -10.18 4.29
CA VAL A 169 9.60 -9.22 3.18
C VAL A 169 10.78 -8.28 3.29
N GLN A 170 11.56 -8.17 2.21
CA GLN A 170 12.81 -7.42 2.17
C GLN A 170 12.66 -6.04 1.51
N TYR A 171 11.59 -5.86 0.72
CA TYR A 171 11.31 -4.64 -0.02
C TYR A 171 9.82 -4.32 0.02
N VAL A 172 9.46 -3.06 0.25
CA VAL A 172 8.08 -2.59 0.20
C VAL A 172 7.94 -1.32 -0.65
N GLU A 173 6.91 -1.25 -1.48
CA GLU A 173 6.46 -0.03 -2.16
C GLU A 173 5.17 0.48 -1.51
N LEU A 174 5.27 1.59 -0.78
CA LEU A 174 4.16 2.14 0.01
C LEU A 174 3.50 3.32 -0.72
N MET A 175 2.18 3.30 -0.75
CA MET A 175 1.36 4.39 -1.27
C MET A 175 1.12 5.42 -0.17
N ILE A 176 1.58 6.66 -0.39
CA ILE A 176 1.49 7.78 0.57
C ILE A 176 1.10 9.10 -0.14
N SER A 177 0.47 10.01 0.61
CA SER A 177 0.06 11.35 0.14
C SER A 177 0.59 12.48 1.05
N PRO A 178 1.91 12.60 1.27
CA PRO A 178 2.46 13.76 1.98
C PRO A 178 2.07 15.07 1.26
N GLY A 179 1.88 16.16 2.00
CA GLY A 179 1.56 17.48 1.43
C GLY A 179 0.16 17.60 0.82
N LEU A 180 -0.71 16.60 0.99
CA LEU A 180 -2.03 16.53 0.35
C LEU A 180 -2.89 17.78 0.54
N GLY A 181 -2.90 18.37 1.74
CA GLY A 181 -3.71 19.56 2.04
C GLY A 181 -3.37 20.76 1.15
N GLY A 182 -2.08 20.99 0.91
CA GLY A 182 -1.61 22.06 0.02
C GLY A 182 -2.03 21.83 -1.44
N LEU A 183 -2.01 20.57 -1.88
CA LEU A 183 -2.40 20.18 -3.23
C LEU A 183 -3.91 20.28 -3.47
N ILE A 184 -4.71 19.90 -2.47
CA ILE A 184 -6.15 20.13 -2.49
C ILE A 184 -6.44 21.63 -2.59
N SER A 185 -5.81 22.44 -1.76
CA SER A 185 -5.99 23.90 -1.78
C SER A 185 -5.59 24.52 -3.12
N ALA A 186 -4.48 24.08 -3.71
CA ALA A 186 -4.04 24.52 -5.03
C ALA A 186 -5.08 24.18 -6.12
N GLY A 187 -5.57 22.94 -6.16
CA GLY A 187 -6.58 22.54 -7.15
C GLY A 187 -7.97 23.17 -6.93
N MET A 188 -8.31 23.53 -5.69
CA MET A 188 -9.54 24.31 -5.39
C MET A 188 -9.43 25.74 -5.91
N THR A 189 -8.23 26.34 -5.85
CA THR A 189 -7.99 27.75 -6.23
C THR A 189 -7.74 27.91 -7.74
N HIS A 190 -7.23 26.85 -8.39
CA HIS A 190 -6.90 26.85 -9.81
C HIS A 190 -7.79 25.86 -10.57
N PRO A 191 -8.91 26.32 -11.17
CA PRO A 191 -9.85 25.43 -11.86
C PRO A 191 -9.26 24.86 -13.16
N LEU A 192 -9.71 23.66 -13.50
CA LEU A 192 -9.43 23.00 -14.78
C LEU A 192 -10.64 23.21 -15.72
N LYS A 193 -10.41 23.79 -16.90
CA LYS A 193 -11.45 24.03 -17.90
C LYS A 193 -11.47 22.89 -18.92
N GLY A 194 -12.41 21.95 -18.77
CA GLY A 194 -12.45 20.77 -19.63
C GLY A 194 -11.14 19.99 -19.52
N GLU A 195 -10.46 19.79 -20.66
CA GLU A 195 -9.19 19.05 -20.73
C GLU A 195 -8.00 19.95 -21.11
N ASP A 196 -8.07 21.26 -20.80
CA ASP A 196 -6.95 22.19 -20.98
C ASP A 196 -5.88 22.02 -19.88
N TYR A 197 -5.19 20.87 -19.93
CA TYR A 197 -4.14 20.51 -18.99
C TYR A 197 -2.95 21.46 -19.07
N ALA A 198 -2.61 21.97 -20.26
CA ALA A 198 -1.52 22.92 -20.43
C ALA A 198 -1.78 24.24 -19.68
N GLN A 199 -3.00 24.78 -19.74
CA GLN A 199 -3.38 25.96 -18.95
C GLN A 199 -3.34 25.66 -17.44
N ALA A 200 -3.84 24.49 -17.02
CA ALA A 200 -3.80 24.10 -15.61
C ALA A 200 -2.37 23.97 -15.08
N GLU A 201 -1.45 23.37 -15.85
CA GLU A 201 -0.03 23.31 -15.51
C GLU A 201 0.58 24.70 -15.41
N GLN A 202 0.31 25.59 -16.37
CA GLN A 202 0.82 26.96 -16.33
C GLN A 202 0.35 27.70 -15.07
N ALA A 203 -0.90 27.48 -14.64
CA ALA A 203 -1.46 28.08 -13.44
C ALA A 203 -0.84 27.51 -12.15
N LEU A 204 -0.53 26.21 -12.11
CA LEU A 204 0.02 25.53 -10.94
C LEU A 204 1.55 25.63 -10.84
N LYS A 205 2.26 25.83 -11.96
CA LYS A 205 3.72 25.86 -12.03
C LYS A 205 4.39 26.82 -11.03
N PRO A 206 3.87 28.02 -10.74
CA PRO A 206 4.45 28.89 -9.71
C PRO A 206 4.36 28.33 -8.29
N LEU A 207 3.35 27.48 -8.00
CA LEU A 207 3.15 26.86 -6.70
C LEU A 207 3.95 25.57 -6.52
N LEU A 208 4.27 24.90 -7.64
CA LEU A 208 4.89 23.58 -7.67
C LEU A 208 6.15 23.44 -6.81
N PRO A 209 7.12 24.38 -6.81
CA PRO A 209 8.31 24.26 -5.96
C PRO A 209 7.99 24.16 -4.46
N LYS A 210 7.01 24.95 -3.99
CA LYS A 210 6.58 24.90 -2.59
C LYS A 210 5.86 23.59 -2.30
N LEU A 211 4.93 23.18 -3.15
CA LEU A 211 4.16 21.95 -2.98
C LEU A 211 5.07 20.71 -2.92
N VAL A 212 6.07 20.63 -3.81
CA VAL A 212 7.07 19.54 -3.82
C VAL A 212 7.98 19.61 -2.60
N ALA A 213 8.36 20.82 -2.15
CA ALA A 213 9.14 20.98 -0.91
C ALA A 213 8.36 20.51 0.33
N ASP A 214 7.06 20.82 0.41
CA ASP A 214 6.19 20.37 1.51
C ASP A 214 6.08 18.82 1.51
N VAL A 215 5.89 18.20 0.34
CA VAL A 215 5.91 16.72 0.18
C VAL A 215 7.21 16.12 0.70
N ARG A 216 8.36 16.68 0.29
CA ARG A 216 9.68 16.18 0.69
C ARG A 216 9.90 16.34 2.18
N HIS A 217 9.53 17.49 2.74
CA HIS A 217 9.65 17.76 4.17
C HIS A 217 8.85 16.76 5.01
N GLU A 218 7.58 16.52 4.68
CA GLU A 218 6.76 15.53 5.39
C GLU A 218 7.32 14.10 5.26
N THR A 219 7.89 13.77 4.10
CA THR A 219 8.55 12.47 3.88
C THR A 219 9.83 12.33 4.71
N ASP A 220 10.64 13.39 4.79
CA ASP A 220 11.87 13.43 5.60
C ASP A 220 11.56 13.28 7.09
N ASP A 221 10.50 13.94 7.56
CA ASP A 221 10.03 13.83 8.94
C ASP A 221 9.54 12.41 9.26
N MET A 222 8.73 11.82 8.39
CA MET A 222 8.26 10.44 8.50
C MET A 222 9.43 9.45 8.58
N GLU A 223 10.39 9.51 7.65
CA GLU A 223 11.53 8.58 7.64
C GLU A 223 12.44 8.76 8.85
N ARG A 224 12.69 10.00 9.28
CA ARG A 224 13.50 10.30 10.46
C ARG A 224 12.86 9.75 11.72
N GLN A 225 11.56 9.98 11.92
CA GLN A 225 10.82 9.44 13.07
C GLN A 225 10.81 7.91 13.04
N ALA A 226 10.60 7.29 11.88
CA ALA A 226 10.64 5.83 11.75
C ALA A 226 12.02 5.25 12.13
N GLN A 227 13.12 5.90 11.72
CA GLN A 227 14.47 5.50 12.10
C GLN A 227 14.70 5.59 13.62
N GLN A 228 14.12 6.61 14.27
CA GLN A 228 14.20 6.77 15.73
C GLN A 228 13.40 5.68 16.46
N VAL A 229 12.17 5.42 16.04
CA VAL A 229 11.30 4.37 16.61
C VAL A 229 11.95 3.00 16.49
N LEU A 230 12.53 2.69 15.32
CA LEU A 230 13.24 1.44 15.07
C LEU A 230 14.68 1.40 15.62
N GLN A 231 15.16 2.50 16.21
CA GLN A 231 16.51 2.62 16.77
C GLN A 231 17.61 2.26 15.74
N CYS A 232 17.41 2.61 14.47
CA CYS A 232 18.32 2.25 13.39
C CYS A 232 19.72 2.85 13.61
N GLY A 233 20.76 2.07 13.29
CA GLY A 233 22.15 2.47 13.48
C GLY A 233 22.67 2.32 14.92
N THR A 234 21.86 1.80 15.84
CA THR A 234 22.27 1.49 17.22
C THR A 234 22.40 -0.03 17.44
N PRO A 235 23.04 -0.49 18.53
CA PRO A 235 23.05 -1.91 18.91
C PRO A 235 21.67 -2.49 19.22
N GLN A 236 20.65 -1.64 19.41
CA GLN A 236 19.26 -2.01 19.69
C GLN A 236 18.36 -1.87 18.45
N ALA A 237 18.94 -1.72 17.25
CA ALA A 237 18.20 -1.58 16.01
C ALA A 237 17.21 -2.75 15.80
N HIS A 238 15.97 -2.40 15.50
CA HIS A 238 14.95 -3.36 15.15
C HIS A 238 15.20 -3.99 13.77
N PRO A 239 14.74 -5.23 13.51
CA PRO A 239 14.87 -5.89 12.21
C PRO A 239 14.31 -5.07 11.04
N GLY A 240 13.27 -4.26 11.27
CA GLY A 240 12.68 -3.37 10.27
C GLY A 240 13.69 -2.39 9.65
N CYS A 241 14.80 -2.06 10.33
CA CYS A 241 15.87 -1.24 9.74
C CYS A 241 16.49 -1.86 8.47
N GLY A 242 16.40 -3.18 8.30
CA GLY A 242 16.89 -3.91 7.12
C GLY A 242 15.92 -3.93 5.93
N VAL A 243 14.65 -3.53 6.11
CA VAL A 243 13.65 -3.51 5.04
C VAL A 243 13.82 -2.27 4.18
N LYS A 244 13.96 -2.47 2.87
CA LYS A 244 14.08 -1.39 1.90
C LYS A 244 12.69 -0.85 1.53
N VAL A 245 12.52 0.46 1.63
CA VAL A 245 11.24 1.14 1.33
C VAL A 245 11.38 2.03 0.10
N ARG A 246 10.36 2.04 -0.76
CA ARG A 246 10.12 3.06 -1.78
C ARG A 246 8.66 3.49 -1.74
N TYR A 247 8.34 4.61 -2.37
CA TYR A 247 7.01 5.19 -2.31
C TYR A 247 6.37 5.29 -3.70
N LEU A 248 5.05 5.14 -3.73
CA LEU A 248 4.22 5.61 -4.83
C LEU A 248 3.48 6.86 -4.32
N TYR A 249 3.56 7.96 -5.06
CA TYR A 249 2.74 9.12 -4.73
C TYR A 249 1.29 8.80 -5.10
N GLN A 250 0.41 8.70 -4.11
CA GLN A 250 -0.99 8.34 -4.36
C GLN A 250 -1.88 9.60 -4.45
N THR A 251 -2.76 9.63 -5.44
CA THR A 251 -3.74 10.72 -5.68
C THR A 251 -5.17 10.24 -5.43
N LEU A 252 -6.04 11.11 -4.93
CA LEU A 252 -7.41 10.75 -4.56
C LEU A 252 -8.40 11.05 -5.70
N ARG A 253 -9.00 10.00 -6.28
CA ARG A 253 -9.94 10.11 -7.43
C ARG A 253 -11.35 10.62 -7.10
N THR A 254 -11.63 10.85 -5.82
CA THR A 254 -12.94 11.29 -5.32
C THR A 254 -13.07 12.80 -5.25
N PHE A 255 -12.06 13.56 -5.67
CA PHE A 255 -12.12 15.02 -5.77
C PHE A 255 -12.44 15.47 -7.20
N GLN A 256 -12.89 16.73 -7.32
CA GLN A 256 -13.12 17.35 -8.62
C GLN A 256 -11.85 17.34 -9.50
N PRO A 257 -11.98 17.34 -10.85
CA PRO A 257 -10.87 17.20 -11.79
C PRO A 257 -9.68 18.15 -11.55
N SER A 258 -9.92 19.40 -11.15
CA SER A 258 -8.84 20.36 -10.88
C SER A 258 -7.97 19.97 -9.68
N VAL A 259 -8.57 19.35 -8.67
CA VAL A 259 -7.87 18.85 -7.48
C VAL A 259 -7.14 17.55 -7.78
N VAL A 260 -7.70 16.66 -8.60
CA VAL A 260 -6.99 15.47 -9.07
C VAL A 260 -5.79 15.87 -9.91
N PHE A 261 -5.95 16.81 -10.85
CA PHE A 261 -4.87 17.29 -11.69
C PHE A 261 -3.73 17.94 -10.90
N ALA A 262 -4.04 18.76 -9.89
CA ALA A 262 -3.03 19.37 -9.05
C ALA A 262 -2.20 18.33 -8.26
N GLN A 263 -2.86 17.29 -7.73
CA GLN A 263 -2.18 16.18 -7.07
C GLN A 263 -1.30 15.40 -8.05
N LEU A 264 -1.80 15.10 -9.25
CA LEU A 264 -1.05 14.37 -10.27
C LEU A 264 0.17 15.16 -10.72
N TYR A 265 0.00 16.44 -11.07
CA TYR A 265 1.10 17.27 -11.53
C TYR A 265 2.24 17.36 -10.50
N ALA A 266 1.90 17.54 -9.23
CA ALA A 266 2.88 17.51 -8.15
C ALA A 266 3.49 16.12 -7.93
N GLY A 267 2.69 15.06 -7.95
CA GLY A 267 3.17 13.68 -7.78
C GLY A 267 4.19 13.28 -8.86
N TYR A 268 3.96 13.69 -10.10
CA TYR A 268 4.90 13.50 -11.20
C TYR A 268 6.23 14.24 -10.96
N GLU A 269 6.18 15.50 -10.53
CA GLU A 269 7.39 16.26 -10.22
C GLU A 269 8.14 15.69 -9.01
N VAL A 270 7.42 15.19 -7.99
CA VAL A 270 8.00 14.50 -6.83
C VAL A 270 8.77 13.25 -7.28
N VAL A 271 8.16 12.37 -8.08
CA VAL A 271 8.84 11.17 -8.60
C VAL A 271 10.10 11.52 -9.38
N ARG A 272 10.09 12.65 -10.10
CA ARG A 272 11.23 13.11 -10.88
C ARG A 272 12.37 13.71 -10.05
N THR A 273 12.05 14.27 -8.88
CA THR A 273 13.00 15.07 -8.08
C THR A 273 13.38 14.41 -6.76
N ASP A 274 12.68 13.34 -6.35
CA ASP A 274 12.95 12.55 -5.15
C ASP A 274 12.96 11.05 -5.48
N ALA A 275 14.17 10.46 -5.49
CA ALA A 275 14.39 9.07 -5.85
C ALA A 275 13.78 8.03 -4.87
N ARG A 276 13.21 8.48 -3.73
CA ARG A 276 12.43 7.61 -2.86
C ARG A 276 11.08 7.26 -3.49
N PHE A 277 10.53 8.14 -4.31
CA PHE A 277 9.28 7.93 -5.04
C PHE A 277 9.58 7.27 -6.38
N VAL A 278 8.99 6.09 -6.62
CA VAL A 278 9.26 5.26 -7.81
C VAL A 278 8.10 5.22 -8.80
N GLY A 279 7.00 5.89 -8.51
CA GLY A 279 5.85 5.99 -9.38
C GLY A 279 4.68 6.77 -8.77
N VAL A 280 3.60 6.85 -9.53
CA VAL A 280 2.33 7.48 -9.14
C VAL A 280 1.22 6.43 -9.14
N ASN A 281 0.28 6.57 -8.21
CA ASN A 281 -0.94 5.77 -8.11
C ASN A 281 -2.18 6.68 -8.01
N ILE A 282 -3.36 6.11 -8.28
CA ILE A 282 -4.68 6.73 -8.08
C ILE A 282 -5.53 5.80 -7.22
N VAL A 283 -6.14 6.33 -6.16
CA VAL A 283 -6.70 5.54 -5.04
C VAL A 283 -8.03 6.13 -4.56
N ALA A 284 -8.62 5.56 -3.49
CA ALA A 284 -10.00 5.79 -2.97
C ALA A 284 -11.05 4.96 -3.75
N PRO A 285 -12.34 4.87 -3.37
CA PRO A 285 -13.30 3.97 -4.02
C PRO A 285 -13.43 4.22 -5.54
N GLU A 286 -13.42 3.14 -6.33
CA GLU A 286 -13.52 3.22 -7.80
C GLU A 286 -14.95 3.56 -8.25
N ASP A 287 -15.91 3.07 -7.49
CA ASP A 287 -17.35 3.22 -7.67
C ASP A 287 -17.88 4.57 -7.16
N ASN A 288 -17.03 5.39 -6.55
CA ASN A 288 -17.40 6.74 -6.14
C ASN A 288 -17.98 7.54 -7.31
N VAL A 289 -19.04 8.31 -7.07
CA VAL A 289 -19.75 9.07 -8.12
C VAL A 289 -18.86 9.99 -8.95
N ILE A 290 -17.84 10.62 -8.35
CA ILE A 290 -16.88 11.46 -9.08
C ILE A 290 -15.88 10.57 -9.84
N ALA A 291 -15.38 9.52 -9.20
CA ALA A 291 -14.45 8.58 -9.81
C ALA A 291 -15.02 7.94 -11.08
N MET A 292 -16.27 7.47 -11.02
CA MET A 292 -17.00 6.88 -12.14
C MET A 292 -17.28 7.90 -13.25
N ARG A 293 -17.70 9.12 -12.87
CA ARG A 293 -18.00 10.19 -13.85
C ARG A 293 -16.76 10.62 -14.61
N ASP A 294 -15.63 10.75 -13.91
CA ASP A 294 -14.43 11.41 -14.43
C ASP A 294 -13.30 10.42 -14.78
N TYR A 295 -13.51 9.11 -14.67
CA TYR A 295 -12.46 8.09 -14.88
C TYR A 295 -11.68 8.28 -16.19
N ASP A 296 -12.42 8.48 -17.28
CA ASP A 296 -11.87 8.75 -18.60
C ASP A 296 -11.00 10.01 -18.63
N GLN A 297 -11.43 11.07 -17.94
CA GLN A 297 -10.66 12.29 -17.81
C GLN A 297 -9.39 12.05 -16.97
N HIS A 298 -9.49 11.31 -15.86
CA HIS A 298 -8.32 10.94 -15.05
C HIS A 298 -7.27 10.20 -15.91
N MET A 299 -7.68 9.26 -16.76
CA MET A 299 -6.75 8.55 -17.64
C MET A 299 -6.09 9.49 -18.66
N ARG A 300 -6.83 10.47 -19.19
CA ARG A 300 -6.27 11.49 -20.09
C ARG A 300 -5.35 12.49 -19.37
N MET A 301 -5.56 12.77 -18.08
CA MET A 301 -4.61 13.53 -17.27
C MET A 301 -3.26 12.80 -17.17
N PHE A 302 -3.29 11.49 -16.86
CA PHE A 302 -2.08 10.65 -16.87
C PHE A 302 -1.40 10.64 -18.24
N GLN A 303 -2.18 10.49 -19.32
CA GLN A 303 -1.67 10.53 -20.69
C GLN A 303 -0.93 11.85 -20.98
N ALA A 304 -1.53 12.99 -20.64
CA ALA A 304 -0.96 14.32 -20.86
C ALA A 304 0.34 14.53 -20.06
N LEU A 305 0.38 14.07 -18.80
CA LEU A 305 1.58 14.15 -17.97
C LEU A 305 2.67 13.19 -18.44
N ASN A 306 2.34 11.94 -18.80
CA ASN A 306 3.31 10.97 -19.34
C ASN A 306 3.99 11.45 -20.62
N ALA A 307 3.32 12.26 -21.45
CA ALA A 307 3.94 12.86 -22.63
C ALA A 307 5.11 13.82 -22.27
N GLN A 308 5.07 14.43 -21.07
CA GLN A 308 6.10 15.34 -20.56
C GLN A 308 7.09 14.64 -19.61
N TYR A 309 6.64 13.57 -18.95
CA TYR A 309 7.37 12.82 -17.94
C TYR A 309 7.43 11.32 -18.30
N PRO A 310 8.08 10.94 -19.41
CA PRO A 310 7.99 9.57 -19.95
C PRO A 310 8.61 8.50 -19.05
N ASP A 311 9.46 8.88 -18.09
CA ASP A 311 10.13 7.96 -17.17
C ASP A 311 9.34 7.70 -15.88
N VAL A 312 8.25 8.45 -15.63
CA VAL A 312 7.40 8.24 -14.45
C VAL A 312 6.59 6.96 -14.64
N LYS A 313 6.70 6.05 -13.67
CA LYS A 313 6.00 4.76 -13.69
C LYS A 313 4.63 4.90 -13.06
N LEU A 314 3.67 4.17 -13.60
CA LEU A 314 2.31 4.11 -13.09
C LEU A 314 1.96 2.67 -12.69
N SER A 315 1.35 2.54 -11.51
CA SER A 315 0.62 1.36 -11.05
C SER A 315 -0.70 1.92 -10.55
N LEU A 316 -1.81 1.65 -11.24
CA LEU A 316 -3.09 2.32 -10.99
C LEU A 316 -4.11 1.30 -10.48
N HIS A 317 -4.93 1.68 -9.51
CA HIS A 317 -6.14 0.92 -9.20
C HIS A 317 -7.10 0.99 -10.39
N ALA A 318 -7.45 -0.17 -10.94
CA ALA A 318 -8.38 -0.28 -12.06
C ALA A 318 -9.09 -1.62 -12.04
N GLY A 319 -10.41 -1.60 -12.17
CA GLY A 319 -11.22 -2.80 -12.23
C GLY A 319 -11.56 -3.41 -10.87
N GLU A 320 -11.53 -2.62 -9.79
CA GLU A 320 -12.03 -3.05 -8.47
C GLU A 320 -13.57 -3.02 -8.37
N LEU A 321 -14.23 -3.08 -9.53
CA LEU A 321 -15.66 -2.99 -9.69
C LEU A 321 -16.27 -4.37 -9.95
N THR A 322 -17.45 -4.62 -9.37
CA THR A 322 -18.18 -5.88 -9.53
C THR A 322 -19.65 -5.63 -9.85
N PRO A 323 -20.36 -6.61 -10.46
CA PRO A 323 -21.81 -6.52 -10.62
C PRO A 323 -22.51 -6.30 -9.27
N GLY A 324 -23.41 -5.30 -9.24
CA GLY A 324 -24.15 -4.92 -8.03
C GLY A 324 -23.54 -3.74 -7.28
N LEU A 325 -22.24 -3.45 -7.47
CA LEU A 325 -21.61 -2.22 -6.96
C LEU A 325 -21.86 -1.04 -7.90
N VAL A 326 -21.78 -1.27 -9.21
CA VAL A 326 -22.01 -0.26 -10.26
C VAL A 326 -22.96 -0.78 -11.35
N PRO A 327 -23.57 0.12 -12.15
CA PRO A 327 -24.29 -0.26 -13.37
C PRO A 327 -23.37 -0.99 -14.36
N PRO A 328 -23.91 -1.87 -15.23
CA PRO A 328 -23.11 -2.64 -16.20
C PRO A 328 -22.18 -1.80 -17.07
N GLU A 329 -22.57 -0.57 -17.41
CA GLU A 329 -21.78 0.36 -18.22
C GLU A 329 -20.43 0.70 -17.55
N GLY A 330 -20.40 0.73 -16.21
CA GLY A 330 -19.20 0.98 -15.41
C GLY A 330 -18.17 -0.15 -15.42
N LEU A 331 -18.56 -1.36 -15.82
CA LEU A 331 -17.69 -2.54 -15.81
C LEU A 331 -16.92 -2.74 -17.13
N THR A 332 -17.04 -1.80 -18.08
CA THR A 332 -16.71 -2.07 -19.48
C THR A 332 -15.28 -1.76 -19.89
N HIS A 333 -14.58 -0.85 -19.19
CA HIS A 333 -13.36 -0.28 -19.77
C HIS A 333 -12.25 0.17 -18.80
N HIS A 334 -12.46 0.25 -17.48
CA HIS A 334 -11.48 0.87 -16.58
C HIS A 334 -10.06 0.27 -16.67
N ILE A 335 -9.94 -1.06 -16.60
CA ILE A 335 -8.65 -1.76 -16.78
C ILE A 335 -8.01 -1.41 -18.14
N ARG A 336 -8.80 -1.46 -19.22
CA ARG A 336 -8.31 -1.15 -20.56
C ARG A 336 -7.84 0.29 -20.68
N SER A 337 -8.60 1.26 -20.16
CA SER A 337 -8.23 2.68 -20.22
C SER A 337 -6.98 2.99 -19.36
N ALA A 338 -6.80 2.33 -18.21
CA ALA A 338 -5.57 2.44 -17.43
C ALA A 338 -4.33 1.97 -18.21
N VAL A 339 -4.45 0.86 -18.95
CA VAL A 339 -3.34 0.33 -19.76
C VAL A 339 -3.14 1.12 -21.05
N GLU A 340 -4.20 1.38 -21.81
CA GLU A 340 -4.10 1.91 -23.19
C GLU A 340 -4.06 3.45 -23.25
N ILE A 341 -4.73 4.15 -22.33
CA ILE A 341 -4.79 5.62 -22.33
C ILE A 341 -3.76 6.19 -21.36
N ALA A 342 -3.83 5.78 -20.09
CA ALA A 342 -2.88 6.24 -19.07
C ALA A 342 -1.49 5.61 -19.26
N ASN A 343 -1.34 4.54 -20.05
CA ASN A 343 -0.07 3.84 -20.25
C ASN A 343 0.52 3.33 -18.91
N ALA A 344 -0.35 2.75 -18.06
CA ALA A 344 0.09 1.97 -16.92
C ALA A 344 0.82 0.70 -17.40
N ARG A 345 1.98 0.40 -16.79
CA ARG A 345 2.90 -0.66 -17.24
C ARG A 345 3.23 -1.69 -16.17
N ARG A 346 2.56 -1.62 -15.02
CA ARG A 346 2.75 -2.50 -13.87
C ARG A 346 1.43 -3.09 -13.45
#